data_AF-A0A1G5R3K9-F1
#
_entry.id   AF-A0A1G5R3K9-F1
#
_cell.length_a   1.000
_cell.length_b   1.000
_cell.length_c   1.000
_cell.angle_alpha   90.00
_cell.angle_beta   90.00
_cell.angle_gamma   90.00
#
_symmetry.space_group_name_H-M   'P 1'
#
loop_
_entity.id
_entity.type
_entity.pdbx_description
1 polymer ?
#
loop_
_entity_poly.entity_id
_entity_poly.type
_entity_poly.pdbx_seq_one_letter_code
_entity_poly.pdbx_strand_id
1 'polypeptide(L)'
;MKNFALALAISSLLSTTALAQEYIESQPGPNGVEIHLKQVQLRNNQMTVVLVVENTSDEGIEFAGGDVNDIYVVTSDKKYPVLTDSEGQFVGAPIAQAFDAWFERTQFEDLEPNSTQQSWFKFEAPADSDWPVELALPGVIPFLLEKPES
;
A
#
# COMPACT_ATOMS: atom_id res chain seq x y z
N MET A 1 -48.53 -50.23 -9.57
CA MET A 1 -47.57 -50.17 -8.44
C MET A 1 -46.15 -50.37 -8.96
N LYS A 2 -45.37 -49.29 -9.01
CA LYS A 2 -43.91 -49.23 -8.76
C LYS A 2 -43.44 -47.82 -9.15
N ASN A 3 -43.23 -47.02 -8.12
CA ASN A 3 -42.74 -45.65 -8.20
C ASN A 3 -41.25 -45.67 -8.54
N PHE A 4 -40.82 -44.90 -9.54
CA PHE A 4 -39.44 -44.49 -9.69
C PHE A 4 -39.39 -42.97 -9.59
N ALA A 5 -39.10 -42.48 -8.39
CA ALA A 5 -38.81 -41.08 -8.15
C ALA A 5 -37.38 -40.80 -8.60
N LEU A 6 -37.22 -39.95 -9.60
CA LEU A 6 -35.94 -39.44 -10.07
C LEU A 6 -35.53 -38.30 -9.12
N ALA A 7 -34.53 -38.53 -8.28
CA ALA A 7 -33.99 -37.49 -7.40
C ALA A 7 -33.12 -36.53 -8.23
N LEU A 8 -33.57 -35.27 -8.37
CA LEU A 8 -32.77 -34.18 -8.88
C LEU A 8 -31.68 -33.85 -7.84
N ALA A 9 -30.42 -34.12 -8.17
CA ALA A 9 -29.28 -33.62 -7.41
C ALA A 9 -29.09 -32.13 -7.74
N ILE A 10 -29.66 -31.25 -6.89
CA ILE A 10 -29.35 -29.82 -6.91
C ILE A 10 -27.95 -29.67 -6.31
N SER A 11 -26.94 -29.62 -7.17
CA SER A 11 -25.60 -29.19 -6.77
C SER A 11 -25.65 -27.70 -6.45
N SER A 12 -25.79 -27.37 -5.17
CA SER A 12 -25.53 -26.03 -4.66
C SER A 12 -24.05 -25.72 -4.89
N LEU A 13 -23.77 -24.96 -5.95
CA LEU A 13 -22.53 -24.23 -6.13
C LEU A 13 -22.35 -23.33 -4.91
N LEU A 14 -21.51 -23.77 -3.98
CA LEU A 14 -20.97 -22.92 -2.93
C LEU A 14 -20.07 -21.91 -3.64
N SER A 15 -20.63 -20.78 -4.04
CA SER A 15 -19.86 -19.59 -4.38
C SER A 15 -19.13 -19.16 -3.11
N THR A 16 -17.91 -19.65 -2.91
CA THR A 16 -16.98 -19.03 -1.99
C THR A 16 -16.73 -17.62 -2.50
N THR A 17 -17.38 -16.64 -1.89
CA THR A 17 -16.93 -15.25 -1.97
C THR A 17 -15.53 -15.27 -1.37
N ALA A 18 -14.51 -15.34 -2.22
CA ALA A 18 -13.20 -14.86 -1.85
C ALA A 18 -13.44 -13.42 -1.37
N LEU A 19 -13.21 -13.16 -0.09
CA LEU A 19 -13.27 -11.81 0.44
C LEU A 19 -12.15 -11.05 -0.26
N ALA A 20 -12.48 -10.34 -1.34
CA ALA A 20 -11.55 -9.43 -1.99
C ALA A 20 -11.09 -8.45 -0.90
N GLN A 21 -9.78 -8.36 -0.71
CA GLN A 21 -9.23 -7.36 0.20
C GLN A 21 -9.59 -5.99 -0.37
N GLU A 22 -10.38 -5.21 0.37
CA GLU A 22 -10.87 -3.93 -0.12
C GLU A 22 -9.75 -2.89 0.04
N TYR A 23 -9.21 -2.45 -1.10
CA TYR A 23 -8.27 -1.34 -1.20
C TYR A 23 -9.03 -0.08 -1.60
N ILE A 24 -8.61 1.09 -1.09
CA ILE A 24 -9.17 2.40 -1.45
C ILE A 24 -8.92 2.69 -2.92
N GLU A 25 -7.68 2.46 -3.36
CA GLU A 25 -7.22 2.69 -4.73
C GLU A 25 -6.05 1.75 -5.02
N SER A 26 -5.80 1.46 -6.30
CA SER A 26 -4.66 0.66 -6.75
C SER A 26 -3.97 1.34 -7.93
N GLN A 27 -2.65 1.30 -7.96
CA GLN A 27 -1.82 1.87 -9.01
C GLN A 27 -0.78 0.86 -9.47
N PRO A 28 -0.48 0.77 -10.78
CA PRO A 28 0.59 -0.08 -11.26
C PRO A 28 1.94 0.45 -10.76
N GLY A 29 2.76 -0.46 -10.25
CA GLY A 29 4.15 -0.22 -9.87
C GLY A 29 5.15 -0.82 -10.87
N PRO A 30 6.45 -0.70 -10.59
CA PRO A 30 7.50 -1.27 -11.43
C PRO A 30 7.48 -2.81 -11.37
N ASN A 31 8.02 -3.45 -12.42
CA ASN A 31 8.33 -4.89 -12.46
C ASN A 31 7.18 -5.86 -12.23
N GLY A 32 5.92 -5.48 -12.53
CA GLY A 32 4.77 -6.35 -12.33
C GLY A 32 4.22 -6.34 -10.89
N VAL A 33 4.55 -5.29 -10.14
CA VAL A 33 3.94 -5.02 -8.84
C VAL A 33 2.71 -4.14 -9.03
N GLU A 34 1.67 -4.38 -8.23
CA GLU A 34 0.61 -3.41 -7.96
C GLU A 34 0.79 -2.83 -6.55
N ILE A 35 0.53 -1.52 -6.43
CA ILE A 35 0.55 -0.83 -5.15
C ILE A 35 -0.88 -0.45 -4.81
N HIS A 36 -1.33 -0.86 -3.64
CA HIS A 36 -2.68 -0.64 -3.17
C HIS A 36 -2.67 0.32 -1.99
N LEU A 37 -3.44 1.39 -2.09
CA LEU A 37 -3.75 2.24 -0.97
C LEU A 37 -4.77 1.53 -0.08
N LYS A 38 -4.34 1.12 1.11
CA LYS A 38 -5.20 0.39 2.05
C LYS A 38 -5.89 1.30 3.05
N GLN A 39 -5.17 2.30 3.56
CA GLN A 39 -5.71 3.18 4.59
C GLN A 39 -4.97 4.52 4.62
N VAL A 40 -5.71 5.59 4.89
CA VAL A 40 -5.18 6.89 5.32
C VAL A 40 -5.80 7.23 6.68
N GLN A 41 -4.98 7.55 7.68
CA GLN A 41 -5.44 7.89 9.03
C GLN A 41 -4.85 9.22 9.48
N LEU A 42 -5.68 10.09 10.05
CA LEU A 42 -5.27 11.31 10.74
C LEU A 42 -5.35 11.15 12.26
N ARG A 43 -4.26 11.41 12.98
CA ARG A 43 -4.24 11.39 14.44
C ARG A 43 -3.14 12.32 14.96
N ASN A 44 -3.44 13.14 15.97
CA ASN A 44 -2.46 14.01 16.64
C ASN A 44 -1.63 14.87 15.66
N ASN A 45 -2.29 15.46 14.64
CA ASN A 45 -1.64 16.24 13.58
C ASN A 45 -0.62 15.44 12.73
N GLN A 46 -0.76 14.12 12.68
CA GLN A 46 0.03 13.24 11.83
C GLN A 46 -0.89 12.47 10.90
N MET A 47 -0.43 12.27 9.68
CA MET A 47 -1.04 11.39 8.71
C MET A 47 -0.26 10.08 8.64
N THR A 48 -0.95 8.94 8.71
CA THR A 48 -0.38 7.62 8.43
C THR A 48 -1.01 7.08 7.17
N VAL A 49 -0.18 6.71 6.19
CA VAL A 49 -0.61 6.01 4.98
C VAL A 49 -0.18 4.56 5.10
N VAL A 50 -1.11 3.63 4.86
CA VAL A 50 -0.85 2.18 4.77
C VAL A 50 -1.04 1.73 3.34
N LEU A 51 -0.02 1.07 2.81
CA LEU A 51 0.03 0.54 1.46
C LEU A 51 0.17 -0.99 1.51
N VAL A 52 -0.31 -1.66 0.48
CA VAL A 52 0.01 -3.06 0.21
C VAL A 52 0.70 -3.14 -1.14
N VAL A 53 1.84 -3.83 -1.16
CA VAL A 53 2.62 -4.11 -2.36
C VAL A 53 2.29 -5.54 -2.75
N GLU A 54 1.74 -5.74 -3.94
CA GLU A 54 1.33 -7.04 -4.46
C GLU A 54 2.17 -7.40 -5.68
N ASN A 55 2.79 -8.58 -5.67
CA ASN A 55 3.40 -9.14 -6.87
C ASN A 55 2.30 -9.84 -7.67
N THR A 56 1.88 -9.26 -8.80
CA THR A 56 0.83 -9.84 -9.66
C THR A 56 1.39 -10.73 -10.78
N SER A 57 2.71 -11.00 -10.74
CA SER A 57 3.38 -11.85 -11.70
C SER A 57 3.51 -13.30 -11.20
N ASP A 58 3.82 -14.21 -12.14
CA ASP A 58 4.10 -15.62 -11.85
C ASP A 58 5.57 -15.87 -11.43
N GLU A 59 6.37 -14.82 -11.30
CA GLU A 59 7.79 -14.89 -10.95
C GLU A 59 8.06 -14.15 -9.63
N GLY A 60 9.11 -14.55 -8.89
CA GLY A 60 9.54 -13.83 -7.71
C GLY A 60 10.18 -12.49 -8.09
N ILE A 61 9.94 -11.44 -7.30
CA ILE A 61 10.50 -10.10 -7.54
C ILE A 61 11.51 -9.80 -6.45
N GLU A 62 12.77 -9.62 -6.84
CA GLU A 62 13.81 -9.06 -5.99
C GLU A 62 13.58 -7.55 -5.84
N PHE A 63 13.34 -7.09 -4.61
CA PHE A 63 13.04 -5.69 -4.35
C PHE A 63 14.28 -4.96 -3.85
N ALA A 64 14.91 -4.17 -4.72
CA ALA A 64 16.08 -3.38 -4.32
C ALA A 64 15.76 -2.25 -3.32
N GLY A 65 14.47 -1.96 -3.07
CA GLY A 65 14.03 -0.85 -2.22
C GLY A 65 14.11 0.51 -2.91
N GLY A 66 13.32 1.47 -2.44
CA GLY A 66 13.40 2.89 -2.85
C GLY A 66 14.00 3.75 -1.74
N ASP A 67 14.62 4.88 -2.07
CA ASP A 67 15.02 5.87 -1.05
C ASP A 67 13.75 6.43 -0.39
N VAL A 68 13.72 6.43 0.95
CA VAL A 68 12.55 6.93 1.71
C VAL A 68 12.35 8.44 1.49
N ASN A 69 13.39 9.20 1.13
CA ASN A 69 13.28 10.63 0.79
C ASN A 69 12.47 10.91 -0.49
N ASP A 70 12.35 9.90 -1.36
CA ASP A 70 11.55 9.98 -2.58
C ASP A 70 10.08 9.60 -2.34
N ILE A 71 9.72 9.25 -1.10
CA ILE A 71 8.33 9.09 -0.65
C ILE A 71 7.90 10.39 0.03
N TYR A 72 6.84 11.01 -0.48
CA TYR A 72 6.36 12.27 0.08
C TYR A 72 4.91 12.54 -0.29
N VAL A 73 4.29 13.40 0.49
CA VAL A 73 2.98 13.98 0.19
C VAL A 73 3.17 15.39 -0.35
N VAL A 74 2.38 15.80 -1.33
CA VAL A 74 2.48 17.13 -1.94
C VAL A 74 1.11 17.79 -2.06
N THR A 75 1.07 19.07 -1.71
CA THR A 75 -0.03 20.00 -1.97
C THR A 75 0.35 20.91 -3.14
N SER A 76 -0.49 21.88 -3.48
CA SER A 76 -0.18 22.85 -4.54
C SER A 76 1.12 23.65 -4.34
N ASP A 77 1.59 23.76 -3.09
CA ASP A 77 2.66 24.67 -2.69
C ASP A 77 3.68 24.07 -1.71
N LYS A 78 3.40 22.91 -1.09
CA LYS A 78 4.26 22.31 -0.07
C LYS A 78 4.46 20.81 -0.30
N LYS A 79 5.71 20.36 -0.08
CA LYS A 79 6.09 18.94 0.01
C LYS A 79 6.25 18.57 1.49
N TYR A 80 5.66 17.44 1.86
CA TYR A 80 5.67 16.83 3.18
C TYR A 80 6.49 15.53 3.11
N PRO A 81 7.74 15.53 3.61
CA PRO A 81 8.54 14.31 3.64
C PRO A 81 8.00 13.33 4.69
N VAL A 82 8.43 12.06 4.62
CA VAL A 82 8.25 11.11 5.72
C VAL A 82 8.86 11.69 7.00
N LEU A 83 8.13 11.61 8.11
CA LEU A 83 8.58 12.10 9.42
C LEU A 83 9.83 11.33 9.86
N THR A 84 10.68 12.01 10.62
CA THR A 84 11.77 11.39 11.37
C THR A 84 11.52 11.49 12.87
N ASP A 85 12.05 10.53 13.63
CA ASP A 85 12.03 10.59 15.09
C ASP A 85 13.15 11.49 15.63
N SER A 86 13.30 11.54 16.96
CA SER A 86 14.32 12.36 17.62
C SER A 86 15.77 11.93 17.32
N GLU A 87 15.96 10.71 16.81
CA GLU A 87 17.26 10.16 16.42
C GLU A 87 17.52 10.37 14.91
N GLY A 88 16.56 10.96 14.19
CA GLY A 88 16.64 11.22 12.76
C GLY A 88 16.26 10.03 11.89
N GLN A 89 15.71 8.96 12.47
CA GLN A 89 15.28 7.76 11.73
C GLN A 89 13.88 7.95 11.16
N PHE A 90 13.63 7.49 9.93
CA PHE A 90 12.31 7.61 9.32
C PHE A 90 11.23 6.83 10.08
N VAL A 91 10.05 7.43 10.20
CA VAL A 91 8.89 6.84 10.88
C VAL A 91 8.01 6.14 9.86
N GLY A 92 8.38 4.90 9.54
CA GLY A 92 7.70 4.03 8.59
C GLY A 92 8.16 2.59 8.70
N ALA A 93 7.55 1.69 7.92
CA ALA A 93 8.02 0.33 7.75
C ALA A 93 7.57 -0.27 6.40
N PRO A 94 8.31 -1.25 5.84
CA PRO A 94 9.63 -1.67 6.30
C PRO A 94 10.70 -0.68 5.83
N ILE A 95 11.64 -0.34 6.73
CA ILE A 95 12.77 0.55 6.45
C ILE A 95 14.04 -0.13 6.95
N ALA A 96 15.10 -0.08 6.15
CA ALA A 96 16.42 -0.49 6.59
C ALA A 96 17.50 0.45 6.12
N GLN A 97 18.60 0.42 6.85
CA GLN A 97 19.81 1.12 6.49
C GLN A 97 20.49 0.37 5.34
N ALA A 98 20.76 1.05 4.23
CA ALA A 98 21.52 0.46 3.14
C ALA A 98 22.94 0.13 3.64
N PHE A 99 23.51 -0.99 3.16
CA PHE A 99 24.83 -1.49 3.60
C PHE A 99 25.97 -0.49 3.31
N ASP A 100 25.76 0.46 2.40
CA ASP A 100 26.67 1.56 2.06
C ASP A 100 26.34 2.90 2.76
N ALA A 101 25.45 2.91 3.75
CA ALA A 101 25.28 3.91 4.82
C ALA A 101 24.99 5.37 4.45
N TRP A 102 24.83 5.74 3.17
CA TRP A 102 24.55 7.14 2.80
C TRP A 102 23.05 7.49 2.76
N PHE A 103 22.15 6.50 2.81
CA PHE A 103 20.69 6.71 2.78
C PHE A 103 19.92 5.50 3.36
N GLU A 104 18.67 5.76 3.79
CA GLU A 104 17.72 4.74 4.25
C GLU A 104 16.79 4.35 3.11
N ARG A 105 16.48 3.05 2.99
CA ARG A 105 15.61 2.53 1.92
C ARG A 105 14.42 1.79 2.49
N THR A 106 13.34 1.75 1.74
CA THR A 106 12.29 0.76 1.98
C THR A 106 12.88 -0.64 1.80
N GLN A 107 12.73 -1.51 2.79
CA GLN A 107 13.26 -2.87 2.74
C GLN A 107 12.13 -3.87 2.67
N PHE A 108 11.62 -4.08 1.47
CA PHE A 108 10.73 -5.20 1.23
C PHE A 108 11.54 -6.50 1.25
N GLU A 109 10.91 -7.58 1.70
CA GLU A 109 11.47 -8.91 1.44
C GLU A 109 11.23 -9.21 -0.05
N ASP A 110 11.99 -10.15 -0.61
CA ASP A 110 11.71 -10.62 -1.96
C ASP A 110 10.25 -11.10 -2.02
N LEU A 111 9.51 -10.58 -2.99
CA LEU A 111 8.09 -10.90 -3.13
C LEU A 111 7.94 -12.16 -3.96
N GLU A 112 7.52 -13.24 -3.31
CA GLU A 112 7.11 -14.47 -3.99
C GLU A 112 5.98 -14.19 -5.01
N PRO A 113 5.82 -15.03 -6.04
CA PRO A 113 4.72 -14.90 -7.00
C PRO A 113 3.36 -14.81 -6.31
N ASN A 114 2.50 -13.88 -6.73
CA ASN A 114 1.14 -13.71 -6.20
C ASN A 114 1.07 -13.46 -4.68
N SER A 115 2.14 -12.89 -4.10
CA SER A 115 2.21 -12.56 -2.68
C SER A 115 2.06 -11.05 -2.43
N THR A 116 1.77 -10.70 -1.17
CA THR A 116 1.62 -9.31 -0.75
C THR A 116 2.48 -8.99 0.46
N GLN A 117 2.94 -7.74 0.54
CA GLN A 117 3.61 -7.19 1.72
C GLN A 117 3.04 -5.81 2.05
N GLN A 118 2.83 -5.54 3.35
CA GLN A 118 2.32 -4.25 3.81
C GLN A 118 3.46 -3.28 4.11
N SER A 119 3.26 -2.01 3.76
CA SER A 119 4.11 -0.89 4.21
C SER A 119 3.27 0.23 4.81
N TRP A 120 3.91 1.10 5.59
CA TRP A 120 3.29 2.32 6.10
C TRP A 120 4.31 3.43 6.31
N PHE A 121 3.87 4.68 6.15
CA PHE A 121 4.69 5.87 6.32
C PHE A 121 3.90 6.95 7.06
N LYS A 122 4.59 7.72 7.90
CA LYS A 122 3.98 8.86 8.59
C LYS A 122 4.46 10.19 8.04
N PHE A 123 3.54 11.14 7.97
CA PHE A 123 3.76 12.51 7.50
C PHE A 123 3.18 13.50 8.53
N GLU A 124 3.64 14.74 8.50
CA GLU A 124 2.86 15.84 9.06
C GLU A 124 1.50 15.88 8.34
N ALA A 125 0.39 16.04 9.09
CA ALA A 125 -0.92 16.17 8.46
C ALA A 125 -1.00 17.49 7.68
N PRO A 126 -1.48 17.48 6.42
CA PRO A 126 -1.78 18.70 5.68
C PRO A 126 -2.82 19.54 6.42
N ALA A 127 -2.82 20.86 6.20
CA ALA A 127 -3.88 21.69 6.75
C ALA A 127 -5.24 21.31 6.14
N ASP A 128 -6.32 21.59 6.87
CA ASP A 128 -7.69 21.26 6.44
C ASP A 128 -8.05 21.86 5.06
N SER A 129 -7.43 22.98 4.69
CA SER A 129 -7.60 23.67 3.40
C SER A 129 -6.81 23.06 2.25
N ASP A 130 -5.85 22.19 2.53
CA ASP A 130 -4.85 21.76 1.54
C ASP A 130 -5.25 20.46 0.83
N TRP A 131 -6.36 19.85 1.22
CA TRP A 131 -6.90 18.65 0.60
C TRP A 131 -7.61 18.97 -0.73
N PRO A 132 -7.59 18.05 -1.71
CA PRO A 132 -6.89 16.76 -1.70
C PRO A 132 -5.38 16.91 -1.87
N VAL A 133 -4.63 15.90 -1.44
CA VAL A 133 -3.15 15.88 -1.54
C VAL A 133 -2.68 14.68 -2.35
N GLU A 134 -1.50 14.77 -2.96
CA GLU A 134 -0.94 13.65 -3.72
C GLU A 134 0.12 12.92 -2.89
N LEU A 135 0.03 11.60 -2.80
CA LEU A 135 1.11 10.75 -2.32
C LEU A 135 1.96 10.29 -3.49
N ALA A 136 3.22 10.74 -3.52
CA ALA A 136 4.21 10.31 -4.49
C ALA A 136 5.02 9.14 -3.94
N LEU A 137 5.17 8.10 -4.77
CA LEU A 137 6.06 6.97 -4.54
C LEU A 137 6.99 6.82 -5.77
N PRO A 138 8.23 6.35 -5.59
CA PRO A 138 9.16 6.15 -6.70
C PRO A 138 8.62 5.17 -7.74
N GLY A 139 8.49 5.62 -9.00
CA GLY A 139 8.07 4.77 -10.11
C GLY A 139 6.60 4.38 -10.13
N VAL A 140 5.76 5.00 -9.30
CA VAL A 140 4.31 4.77 -9.24
C VAL A 140 3.59 6.08 -9.58
N ILE A 141 2.43 5.99 -10.23
CA ILE A 141 1.55 7.15 -10.42
C ILE A 141 1.10 7.64 -9.02
N PRO A 142 1.15 8.96 -8.73
CA PRO A 142 0.73 9.45 -7.43
C PRO A 142 -0.72 9.10 -7.09
N PHE A 143 -0.98 8.78 -5.82
CA PHE A 143 -2.34 8.59 -5.32
C PHE A 143 -2.94 9.94 -4.94
N LEU A 144 -4.17 10.21 -5.37
CA LEU A 144 -4.93 11.38 -4.90
C LEU A 144 -5.62 11.01 -3.59
N LEU A 145 -5.11 11.54 -2.48
CA LEU A 145 -5.64 11.29 -1.15
C LEU A 145 -6.70 12.34 -0.81
N GLU A 146 -7.91 11.87 -0.58
CA GLU A 146 -8.97 12.65 0.03
C GLU A 146 -8.81 12.71 1.55
N LYS A 147 -9.36 13.76 2.17
CA LYS A 147 -9.35 13.88 3.63
C LYS A 147 -10.14 12.71 4.24
N PRO A 148 -9.54 11.90 5.14
CA PRO A 148 -10.27 10.82 5.79
C PRO A 148 -11.41 11.35 6.65
N GLU A 149 -12.55 10.66 6.65
CA GLU A 149 -13.63 10.93 7.60
C GLU A 149 -13.15 10.64 9.02
N SER A 150 -13.45 11.56 9.95
CA SER A 150 -13.04 11.52 11.36
C SER A 150 -13.85 10.57 12.22
#